data_AF-A0A6B7Q0S5-F1
#
_entry.id   AF-A0A6B7Q0S5-F1
#
_cell.length_a   1.000
_cell.length_b   1.000
_cell.length_c   1.000
_cell.angle_alpha   90.00
_cell.angle_beta   90.00
_cell.angle_gamma   90.00
#
_symmetry.space_group_name_H-M   'P 1'
#
loop_
_entity.id
_entity.type
_entity.pdbx_description
1 polymer ?
#
loop_
_entity_poly.entity_id
_entity_poly.type
_entity_poly.pdbx_seq_one_letter_code
_entity_poly.pdbx_strand_id
1 'polypeptide(L)'
;MATLNIPADKAHSALEHLADHLQSGRSDPATRIAAARALGIAGGAEALEALMTFLRVNGMAPTEVRSAAMLAVGQVLSTAGKSGG
;
A
#
# COMPACT_ATOMS: atom_id res chain seq x y z
N MET A 1 -21.01 -8.27 22.21
CA MET A 1 -20.26 -7.36 21.33
C MET A 1 -18.87 -7.97 21.16
N ALA A 2 -18.59 -8.59 20.01
CA ALA A 2 -17.28 -9.19 19.77
C ALA A 2 -16.33 -8.10 19.25
N THR A 3 -15.45 -7.60 20.12
CA THR A 3 -14.30 -6.81 19.67
C THR A 3 -13.42 -7.74 18.84
N LEU A 4 -13.45 -7.57 17.51
CA LEU A 4 -12.56 -8.30 16.61
C LEU A 4 -11.14 -7.78 16.87
N ASN A 5 -10.47 -8.36 17.87
CA ASN A 5 -9.07 -8.11 18.15
C ASN A 5 -8.25 -8.76 17.03
N ILE A 6 -8.14 -8.06 15.89
CA ILE A 6 -7.20 -8.43 14.83
C ILE A 6 -5.81 -8.26 15.46
N PRO A 7 -5.05 -9.33 15.73
CA PRO A 7 -3.71 -9.19 16.27
C PRO A 7 -2.88 -8.40 15.25
N ALA A 8 -2.06 -7.45 15.72
CA ALA A 8 -1.20 -6.61 14.88
C ALA A 8 -0.37 -7.43 13.86
N ASP A 9 -0.04 -8.67 14.21
CA ASP A 9 0.58 -9.70 13.38
C ASP A 9 -0.13 -9.94 12.03
N LYS A 10 -1.47 -9.95 12.01
CA LYS A 10 -2.25 -10.17 10.78
C LYS A 10 -2.29 -8.93 9.89
N ALA A 11 -2.23 -7.73 10.47
CA ALA A 11 -2.14 -6.50 9.70
C ALA A 11 -0.77 -6.39 9.00
N HIS A 12 0.30 -6.77 9.71
CA HIS A 12 1.65 -6.84 9.17
C HIS A 12 1.75 -7.85 8.02
N SER A 13 1.24 -9.07 8.22
CA SER A 13 1.18 -10.08 7.15
C SER A 13 0.34 -9.62 5.95
N ALA A 14 -0.75 -8.88 6.17
CA ALA A 14 -1.57 -8.38 5.06
C ALA A 14 -0.84 -7.29 4.25
N LEU A 15 -0.07 -6.41 4.90
CA LEU A 15 0.74 -5.39 4.24
C LEU A 15 1.84 -6.02 3.37
N GLU A 16 2.52 -7.05 3.88
CA GLU A 16 3.52 -7.80 3.10
C GLU A 16 2.91 -8.45 1.86
N HIS A 17 1.78 -9.15 1.99
CA HIS A 17 1.10 -9.76 0.85
C HIS A 17 0.67 -8.71 -0.19
N LEU A 18 0.21 -7.53 0.25
CA LEU A 18 -0.14 -6.43 -0.66
C LEU A 18 1.10 -5.86 -1.35
N ALA A 19 2.22 -5.73 -0.65
CA ALA A 19 3.49 -5.28 -1.22
C ALA A 19 4.01 -6.27 -2.27
N ASP A 20 3.95 -7.56 -1.98
CA ASP A 20 4.33 -8.63 -2.91
C ASP A 20 3.47 -8.61 -4.18
N HIS A 21 2.14 -8.49 -4.03
CA HIS A 21 1.24 -8.40 -5.18
C HIS A 21 1.46 -7.14 -6.02
N LEU A 22 1.81 -6.02 -5.39
CA LEU A 22 2.13 -4.76 -6.06
C LEU A 22 3.43 -4.86 -6.89
N GLN A 23 4.45 -5.50 -6.33
CA GLN A 23 5.76 -5.70 -6.96
C GLN A 23 5.75 -6.83 -8.00
N SER A 24 4.88 -7.82 -7.86
CA SER A 24 4.80 -8.94 -8.79
C SER A 24 4.35 -8.48 -10.18
N GLY A 25 5.28 -8.55 -11.14
CA GLY A 25 5.00 -8.31 -12.56
C GLY A 25 4.09 -9.35 -13.20
N ARG A 26 3.73 -10.41 -12.46
CA ARG A 26 2.81 -11.47 -12.89
C ARG A 26 1.33 -11.14 -12.57
N SER A 27 1.09 -10.19 -11.65
CA SER A 27 -0.24 -9.69 -11.33
C SER A 27 -0.76 -8.79 -12.45
N ASP A 28 -2.06 -8.84 -12.72
CA ASP A 28 -2.68 -7.92 -13.66
C ASP A 28 -2.60 -6.46 -13.13
N PRO A 29 -2.65 -5.45 -14.03
CA PRO A 29 -2.56 -4.05 -13.62
C PRO A 29 -3.62 -3.62 -12.60
N ALA A 30 -4.84 -4.13 -12.69
CA ALA A 30 -5.93 -3.79 -11.77
C ALA A 30 -5.69 -4.35 -10.36
N THR A 31 -5.19 -5.59 -10.24
CA THR A 31 -4.78 -6.17 -8.93
C THR A 31 -3.68 -5.33 -8.29
N ARG A 32 -2.70 -4.87 -9.07
CA ARG A 32 -1.61 -4.02 -8.57
C ARG A 32 -2.11 -2.65 -8.11
N ILE A 33 -3.04 -2.05 -8.87
CA ILE A 33 -3.70 -0.80 -8.47
C ILE A 33 -4.49 -0.97 -7.18
N ALA A 34 -5.23 -2.07 -7.05
CA ALA A 34 -5.98 -2.39 -5.84
C ALA A 34 -5.05 -2.55 -4.63
N ALA A 35 -3.92 -3.25 -4.81
CA ALA A 35 -2.90 -3.39 -3.78
C ALA A 35 -2.30 -2.05 -3.33
N ALA A 36 -1.93 -1.18 -4.29
CA ALA A 36 -1.44 0.17 -3.99
C ALA A 36 -2.46 0.99 -3.19
N ARG A 37 -3.73 0.96 -3.58
CA ARG A 37 -4.81 1.66 -2.87
C ARG A 37 -5.02 1.11 -1.46
N ALA A 38 -5.01 -0.21 -1.30
CA ALA A 38 -5.15 -0.86 -0.01
C ALA A 38 -4.02 -0.46 0.94
N LEU A 39 -2.77 -0.40 0.47
CA LEU A 39 -1.64 0.14 1.23
C LEU A 39 -1.85 1.61 1.61
N GLY A 40 -2.35 2.43 0.67
CA GLY A 40 -2.69 3.83 0.93
C GLY A 40 -3.73 4.04 2.03
N ILE A 41 -4.76 3.18 2.04
CA ILE A 41 -5.82 3.19 3.06
C ILE A 41 -5.33 2.65 4.40
N ALA A 42 -4.53 1.59 4.38
CA ALA A 42 -3.95 1.00 5.59
C ALA A 42 -3.08 2.02 6.32
N GLY A 43 -2.32 2.82 5.56
CA GLY A 43 -1.45 3.86 6.13
C GLY A 43 -0.31 3.30 6.96
N GLY A 44 0.43 4.21 7.61
CA GLY A 44 1.59 3.84 8.43
C GLY A 44 2.92 3.79 7.66
N ALA A 45 4.00 3.65 8.43
CA ALA A 45 5.36 3.70 7.91
C ALA A 45 5.68 2.54 6.94
N GLU A 46 5.21 1.33 7.27
CA GLU A 46 5.43 0.13 6.44
C GLU A 46 4.76 0.24 5.08
N ALA A 47 3.50 0.72 5.04
CA ALA A 47 2.79 0.93 3.79
C ALA A 47 3.47 2.00 2.93
N LEU A 48 3.95 3.08 3.55
CA LEU A 48 4.71 4.13 2.85
C LEU A 48 6.01 3.58 2.26
N GLU A 49 6.76 2.79 3.04
CA GLU A 49 8.02 2.18 2.60
C GLU A 49 7.81 1.21 1.44
N ALA A 50 6.77 0.37 1.50
CA ALA A 50 6.40 -0.55 0.43
C ALA A 50 6.07 0.19 -0.87
N LEU A 51 5.25 1.25 -0.79
CA LEU A 51 4.88 2.09 -1.93
C LEU A 51 6.08 2.84 -2.53
N MET A 52 6.96 3.40 -1.69
CA MET A 52 8.18 4.08 -2.14
C MET A 52 9.17 3.11 -2.80
N THR A 53 9.35 1.93 -2.21
CA THR A 53 10.20 0.87 -2.78
C THR A 53 9.67 0.42 -4.13
N PHE A 54 8.35 0.24 -4.24
CA PHE A 54 7.71 -0.04 -5.52
C PHE A 54 8.04 1.01 -6.57
N LEU A 55 7.84 2.30 -6.27
CA LEU A 55 8.10 3.40 -7.22
C LEU A 55 9.57 3.50 -7.65
N ARG A 56 10.52 3.16 -6.77
CA ARG A 56 11.96 3.14 -7.10
C ARG A 56 12.35 1.97 -8.00
N VAL A 57 11.83 0.78 -7.72
CA VAL A 57 12.24 -0.47 -8.38
C VAL A 57 11.47 -0.70 -9.68
N ASN A 58 10.20 -0.27 -9.75
CA ASN A 58 9.29 -0.55 -10.87
C ASN A 58 9.08 0.65 -11.80
N GLY A 59 10.18 1.23 -12.30
CA GLY A 59 10.12 2.36 -13.24
C GLY A 59 9.38 2.05 -14.56
N MET A 60 9.41 0.77 -14.98
CA MET A 60 8.76 0.23 -16.19
C MET A 60 7.35 -0.33 -15.95
N ALA A 61 6.80 -0.19 -14.74
CA ALA A 61 5.40 -0.59 -14.51
C ALA A 61 4.43 0.26 -15.34
N PRO A 62 3.24 -0.27 -15.67
CA PRO A 62 2.21 0.49 -16.37
C PRO A 62 1.92 1.82 -15.67
N THR A 63 1.69 2.86 -16.47
CA THR A 63 1.50 4.23 -15.97
C THR A 63 0.41 4.31 -14.90
N GLU A 64 -0.69 3.56 -15.07
CA GLU A 64 -1.82 3.52 -14.14
C GLU A 64 -1.40 2.99 -12.76
N VAL A 65 -0.55 1.96 -12.72
CA VAL A 65 -0.07 1.36 -11.47
C VAL A 65 0.83 2.35 -10.72
N ARG A 66 1.72 3.04 -11.44
CA ARG A 66 2.59 4.06 -10.82
C ARG A 66 1.78 5.25 -10.31
N SER A 67 0.80 5.71 -11.07
CA SER A 67 -0.10 6.80 -10.65
C SER A 67 -0.88 6.39 -9.39
N ALA A 68 -1.40 5.17 -9.34
CA ALA A 68 -2.08 4.65 -8.15
C ALA A 68 -1.14 4.59 -6.93
N ALA A 69 0.10 4.13 -7.11
CA ALA A 69 1.09 4.10 -6.03
C ALA A 69 1.47 5.51 -5.55
N MET A 70 1.67 6.48 -6.44
CA MET A 70 1.91 7.88 -6.04
C MET A 70 0.73 8.49 -5.29
N LEU A 71 -0.51 8.24 -5.75
CA LEU A 71 -1.70 8.69 -5.05
C LEU A 71 -1.80 8.08 -3.65
N ALA A 72 -1.52 6.78 -3.53
CA ALA A 72 -1.50 6.08 -2.26
C ALA A 72 -0.44 6.67 -1.30
N VAL A 73 0.76 6.99 -1.79
CA VAL A 73 1.77 7.70 -0.99
C VAL A 73 1.23 9.03 -0.45
N GLY A 74 0.57 9.82 -1.30
CA GLY A 74 -0.08 11.06 -0.89
C GLY A 74 -1.17 10.83 0.16
N GLN A 75 -1.94 9.75 0.05
CA GLN A 75 -2.94 9.37 1.05
C GLN A 75 -2.31 9.02 2.39
N VAL A 76 -1.28 8.17 2.43
CA VAL A 76 -0.58 7.81 3.66
C VAL A 76 0.00 9.04 4.35
N LEU A 77 0.61 9.95 3.60
CA LEU A 77 1.16 11.20 4.15
C LEU A 77 0.06 12.14 4.64
N SER A 78 -1.07 12.22 3.93
CA SER A 78 -2.22 13.05 4.35
C SER A 78 -2.89 12.51 5.60
N THR A 79 -2.98 11.19 5.78
CA THR A 79 -3.52 10.58 7.00
C THR A 79 -2.55 10.69 8.17
N ALA A 80 -1.24 10.61 7.93
CA ALA A 80 -0.23 10.84 8.96
C ALA A 80 -0.31 12.25 9.57
N GLY A 81 -0.62 13.27 8.75
CA GLY A 81 -0.83 14.64 9.23
C GLY A 81 -2.14 14.86 10.01
N LYS A 82 -3.14 13.98 9.87
CA LYS A 82 -4.44 14.11 10.56
C LYS A 82 -4.50 13.46 11.94
N SER A 83 -3.47 12.75 12.38
CA SER A 83 -3.44 12.07 13.68
C SER A 83 -2.93 12.95 14.84
N GLY A 84 -2.68 14.24 14.61
CA GLY A 84 -2.05 15.16 15.58
C GLY A 84 -2.87 16.39 15.98
N GLY A 85 -4.21 16.34 15.88
CA GLY A 85 -5.11 17.44 16.25
C GLY A 85 -6.05 17.08 17.38
#